data_AF-A0A0Q9L5T4-F1
#
_entry.id   AF-A0A0Q9L5T4-F1
#
_cell.length_a   1.000
_cell.length_b   1.000
_cell.length_c   1.000
_cell.angle_alpha   90.00
_cell.angle_beta   90.00
_cell.angle_gamma   90.00
#
_symmetry.space_group_name_H-M   'P 1'
#
loop_
_entity.id
_entity.type
_entity.pdbx_description
1 polymer ?
#
loop_
_entity_poly.entity_id
_entity_poly.type
_entity_poly.pdbx_seq_one_letter_code
_entity_poly.pdbx_strand_id
1 'polypeptide(L)' 'MIEMPTPEPPELEPDKIRALIDYADRMAAFMEAEMELARQLGRATPENDLSELVKGWRFTAQGLRDSYDGRF' A
#
# COMPACT_ATOMS: atom_id res chain seq x y z
N MET A 1 0.28 17.66 30.09
CA MET A 1 0.63 16.65 29.07
C MET A 1 1.74 17.26 28.23
N ILE A 2 2.86 16.57 28.05
CA ILE A 2 3.87 17.02 27.08
C ILE A 2 3.36 16.53 25.73
N GLU A 3 2.86 17.44 24.88
CA GLU A 3 2.59 17.11 23.48
C GLU A 3 3.93 16.93 22.79
N MET A 4 4.29 15.68 22.50
CA MET A 4 5.39 15.41 21.58
C MET A 4 4.88 15.72 20.16
N PRO A 5 5.59 16.55 19.39
CA PRO A 5 5.22 16.78 18.00
C PRO A 5 5.29 15.45 17.23
N THR A 6 4.38 15.25 16.30
CA THR A 6 4.42 14.12 15.36
C THR A 6 5.76 14.12 14.62
N PRO A 7 6.39 12.95 14.41
CA PRO A 7 7.61 12.90 13.62
C PRO A 7 7.33 13.34 12.19
N GLU A 8 8.17 14.24 11.67
CA GLU A 8 8.13 14.66 10.27
C GLU A 8 8.68 13.53 9.37
N PRO A 9 8.09 13.30 8.19
CA PRO A 9 8.66 12.37 7.22
C PRO A 9 10.02 12.87 6.70
N PRO A 10 10.94 11.97 6.33
CA PRO A 10 12.22 12.37 5.77
C PRO A 10 12.04 13.07 4.42
N GLU A 11 12.95 13.98 4.06
CA GLU A 11 12.96 14.56 2.71
C GLU A 11 13.40 13.51 1.69
N LEU A 12 12.58 13.32 0.65
CA LEU A 12 12.84 12.42 -0.47
C LEU A 12 12.55 13.15 -1.78
N GLU A 13 13.25 12.76 -2.85
CA GLU A 13 12.97 13.26 -4.20
C GLU A 13 11.52 12.91 -4.62
N PRO A 14 10.77 13.86 -5.21
CA PRO A 14 9.37 13.67 -5.64
C PRO A 14 9.13 12.36 -6.42
N ASP A 15 9.99 12.06 -7.40
CA ASP A 15 9.85 10.85 -8.22
C ASP A 15 10.07 9.54 -7.43
N LYS A 16 10.83 9.58 -6.33
CA LYS A 16 10.99 8.40 -5.45
C LYS A 16 9.73 8.16 -4.63
N ILE A 17 9.07 9.23 -4.17
CA ILE A 17 7.79 9.15 -3.48
C ILE A 17 6.73 8.56 -4.43
N ARG A 18 6.63 9.09 -5.67
CA ARG A 18 5.74 8.54 -6.70
C ARG A 18 6.01 7.06 -6.95
N ALA A 19 7.28 6.67 -7.13
CA ALA A 19 7.65 5.28 -7.38
C ALA A 19 7.26 4.32 -6.23
N LEU A 20 7.36 4.77 -4.98
CA LEU A 20 6.95 3.97 -3.81
C LEU A 20 5.43 3.81 -3.73
N ILE A 21 4.69 4.89 -3.97
CA ILE A 21 3.22 4.86 -4.02
C ILE A 21 2.75 3.93 -5.15
N ASP A 22 3.31 4.08 -6.36
CA ASP A 22 2.98 3.26 -7.52
C ASP A 22 3.30 1.78 -7.27
N TYR A 23 4.42 1.49 -6.62
CA TYR A 23 4.78 0.13 -6.27
C TYR A 23 3.78 -0.50 -5.30
N ALA A 24 3.38 0.23 -4.25
CA ALA A 24 2.39 -0.24 -3.29
C ALA A 24 1.02 -0.51 -3.94
N ASP A 25 0.55 0.39 -4.81
CA ASP A 25 -0.70 0.20 -5.55
C ASP A 25 -0.63 -1.01 -6.49
N ARG A 26 0.49 -1.18 -7.21
CA ARG A 26 0.69 -2.35 -8.09
C ARG A 26 0.73 -3.66 -7.33
N MET A 27 1.31 -3.68 -6.14
CA MET A 27 1.31 -4.87 -5.28
C MET A 27 -0.11 -5.23 -4.83
N ALA A 28 -0.92 -4.25 -4.43
CA ALA A 28 -2.32 -4.48 -4.10
C ALA A 28 -3.09 -5.05 -5.31
N ALA A 29 -2.95 -4.44 -6.48
CA ALA A 29 -3.62 -4.89 -7.70
C ALA A 29 -3.18 -6.30 -8.14
N PHE A 30 -1.89 -6.61 -8.03
CA PHE A 30 -1.36 -7.94 -8.31
C PHE A 30 -1.97 -9.01 -7.40
N MET A 31 -2.02 -8.75 -6.09
CA MET A 31 -2.60 -9.69 -5.13
C MET A 31 -4.12 -9.88 -5.32
N GLU A 32 -4.85 -8.83 -5.68
CA GLU A 32 -6.27 -8.94 -6.05
C GLU A 32 -6.47 -9.82 -7.28
N ALA A 33 -5.60 -9.68 -8.29
CA ALA A 33 -5.63 -10.53 -9.48
C ALA A 33 -5.30 -11.99 -9.17
N GLU A 34 -4.33 -12.27 -8.29
CA GLU A 34 -4.00 -13.63 -7.85
C GLU A 34 -5.17 -14.29 -7.11
N MET A 35 -5.84 -13.57 -6.21
CA MET A 35 -7.03 -14.07 -5.52
C MET A 35 -8.19 -14.34 -6.49
N GLU A 36 -8.40 -13.46 -7.45
CA GLU A 36 -9.43 -13.63 -8.48
C GLU A 36 -9.13 -14.86 -9.35
N LEU A 37 -7.88 -15.05 -9.78
CA LEU A 37 -7.45 -16.21 -10.52
C LEU A 37 -7.64 -17.51 -9.72
N ALA A 38 -7.26 -17.52 -8.44
CA ALA A 38 -7.49 -18.66 -7.56
C ALA A 38 -8.98 -19.01 -7.46
N ARG A 39 -9.86 -18.00 -7.37
CA ARG A 39 -11.32 -18.20 -7.36
C ARG A 39 -11.81 -18.81 -8.68
N GLN A 40 -11.37 -18.28 -9.82
CA GLN A 40 -11.74 -18.79 -11.14
C GLN A 40 -11.29 -20.24 -11.39
N LEU A 41 -10.15 -20.63 -10.82
CA LEU A 41 -9.63 -21.99 -10.89
C LEU A 41 -10.25 -22.95 -9.86
N GLY A 42 -11.17 -22.48 -9.00
CA GLY A 42 -11.74 -23.28 -7.90
C GLY A 42 -10.71 -23.63 -6.82
N ARG A 43 -9.64 -22.84 -6.69
CA ARG A 43 -8.52 -23.03 -5.76
C ARG A 43 -8.51 -21.99 -4.63
N ALA A 44 -9.55 -21.19 -4.45
CA ALA A 44 -9.64 -20.25 -3.35
C ALA A 44 -9.67 -21.00 -2.01
N THR A 45 -8.73 -20.70 -1.13
CA THR A 45 -8.63 -21.25 0.22
C THR A 45 -8.32 -20.14 1.22
N PRO A 46 -8.59 -20.32 2.52
CA PRO A 46 -8.23 -19.31 3.52
C PRO A 46 -6.73 -18.97 3.53
N GLU A 47 -5.86 -19.91 3.19
CA GLU A 47 -4.40 -19.72 3.16
C GLU A 47 -3.92 -18.84 1.99
N ASN A 48 -4.73 -18.69 0.93
CA ASN A 48 -4.46 -17.77 -0.18
C ASN A 48 -5.36 -16.53 -0.17
N ASP A 49 -6.07 -16.29 0.94
CA ASP A 49 -6.73 -15.02 1.18
C ASP A 49 -5.68 -13.94 1.50
N LEU A 50 -5.42 -13.09 0.51
CA LEU A 50 -4.48 -11.97 0.61
C LEU A 50 -5.18 -10.66 0.98
N SER A 51 -6.45 -10.68 1.38
CA SER A 51 -7.27 -9.47 1.58
C SER A 51 -6.67 -8.49 2.61
N GLU A 52 -6.12 -9.00 3.72
CA GLU A 52 -5.45 -8.14 4.71
C GLU A 52 -4.14 -7.54 4.19
N LEU A 53 -3.39 -8.27 3.36
CA LEU A 53 -2.19 -7.73 2.71
C LEU A 53 -2.55 -6.65 1.68
N VAL A 54 -3.63 -6.85 0.90
CA VAL A 54 -4.15 -5.83 -0.03
C VAL A 54 -4.55 -4.57 0.74
N LYS A 55 -5.25 -4.70 1.87
CA LYS A 55 -5.60 -3.57 2.73
C LYS A 55 -4.34 -2.86 3.26
N GLY A 56 -3.34 -3.63 3.70
CA GLY A 56 -2.06 -3.10 4.16
C GLY A 56 -1.35 -2.26 3.09
N TRP A 57 -1.22 -2.78 1.86
CA TRP A 57 -0.60 -2.05 0.75
C TRP A 57 -1.34 -0.77 0.40
N ARG A 58 -2.67 -0.81 0.34
CA ARG A 58 -3.50 0.38 0.09
C ARG A 58 -3.34 1.42 1.19
N PHE A 59 -3.35 0.98 2.45
CA PHE A 59 -3.10 1.83 3.60
C PHE A 59 -1.72 2.48 3.53
N THR A 60 -0.68 1.73 3.18
CA THR A 60 0.67 2.27 3.01
C THR A 60 0.74 3.31 1.89
N ALA A 61 0.15 3.04 0.73
CA ALA A 61 0.12 4.01 -0.38
C ALA A 61 -0.60 5.31 0.04
N GLN A 62 -1.73 5.20 0.74
CA GLN A 62 -2.44 6.36 1.28
C GLN A 62 -1.61 7.11 2.33
N GLY A 63 -0.99 6.39 3.29
CA GLY A 63 -0.15 7.00 4.30
C GLY A 63 1.05 7.75 3.71
N LEU A 64 1.63 7.26 2.62
CA LEU A 64 2.66 7.98 1.87
C LEU A 64 2.09 9.24 1.21
N ARG A 65 0.95 9.18 0.53
CA ARG A 65 0.30 10.36 -0.07
C ARG A 65 0.03 11.45 0.96
N ASP A 66 -0.48 11.06 2.12
CA ASP A 66 -0.84 11.98 3.21
C ASP A 66 0.39 12.56 3.90
N SER A 67 1.43 11.75 4.08
CA SER A 67 2.68 12.20 4.71
C SER A 67 3.42 13.22 3.85
N TYR A 68 3.36 13.08 2.53
CA TYR A 68 4.09 13.95 1.60
C TYR A 68 3.22 15.06 0.98
N ASP A 69 1.94 15.17 1.31
CA ASP A 69 1.01 16.28 0.99
C ASP A 69 1.24 16.94 -0.39
N GLY A 70 1.21 16.15 -1.46
CA GLY A 70 1.36 16.66 -2.84
C GLY A 70 2.79 17.09 -3.24
N ARG A 71 3.81 16.85 -2.42
CA ARG A 71 5.24 17.06 -2.74
C ARG A 71 5.82 15.97 -3.66
N PHE A 72 4.99 15.38 -4.52
CA PHE A 72 5.39 14.35 -5.46
C PHE A 72 4.95 14.68 -6.87
#